data_AF-A0A1G8YNB0-F1
#
_entry.id   AF-A0A1G8YNB0-F1
#
_cell.length_a   1.000
_cell.length_b   1.000
_cell.length_c   1.000
_cell.angle_alpha   90.00
_cell.angle_beta   90.00
_cell.angle_gamma   90.00
#
_symmetry.space_group_name_H-M   'P 1'
#
loop_
_entity.id
_entity.type
_entity.pdbx_description
1 polymer ?
#
loop_
_entity_poly.entity_id
_entity_poly.type
_entity_poly.pdbx_seq_one_letter_code
_entity_poly.pdbx_strand_id
1 'polypeptide(L)' 'MTGLELMPDHRCPTCRTKGTCTLDQATQQVTCGECGQSSLVLVVAEPEPVKPARRTRTARTSRSKTK' A
#
# COMPACT_ATOMS: atom_id res chain seq x y z
N MET A 1 -2.46 23.63 9.07
CA MET A 1 -1.58 22.67 8.37
C MET A 1 -0.74 21.97 9.41
N THR A 2 -1.06 20.73 9.75
CA THR A 2 -0.11 19.84 10.45
C THR A 2 -0.61 18.41 10.23
N GLY A 3 -0.07 17.76 9.19
CA GLY A 3 -0.35 16.37 8.84
C GLY A 3 0.46 15.39 9.69
N LEU A 4 0.45 15.62 11.01
CA LEU A 4 1.07 14.73 11.98
C LEU A 4 0.02 13.76 12.49
N GLU A 5 0.19 12.49 12.17
CA GLU A 5 -0.68 11.41 12.64
C GLU A 5 -0.05 10.71 13.83
N LEU A 6 -0.81 10.55 14.92
CA LEU A 6 -0.32 9.85 16.10
C LEU A 6 -0.47 8.34 15.89
N MET A 7 0.61 7.60 16.07
CA MET A 7 0.64 6.14 16.01
C MET A 7 0.82 5.55 17.41
N PRO A 8 -0.28 5.40 18.20
CA PRO A 8 -0.22 4.62 19.43
C PRO A 8 0.12 3.16 19.08
N ASP A 9 0.89 2.50 19.95
CA ASP A 9 1.36 1.11 19.79
C ASP A 9 2.46 0.85 18.73
N HIS A 10 2.99 1.88 18.06
CA HIS A 10 4.16 1.67 17.22
C HIS A 10 5.39 1.32 18.07
N ARG A 11 6.00 0.16 17.81
CA ARG A 11 7.27 -0.24 18.43
C ARG A 11 8.40 0.43 17.68
N CYS A 12 9.13 1.31 18.36
CA CYS A 12 10.33 1.88 17.77
C CYS A 12 11.36 0.77 17.51
N PRO A 13 11.87 0.62 16.28
CA PRO A 13 12.86 -0.41 15.96
C PRO A 13 14.19 -0.17 16.69
N THR A 14 14.50 1.08 17.06
CA THR A 14 15.76 1.45 17.69
C THR A 14 15.76 1.19 19.20
N CYS A 15 14.87 1.84 19.96
CA CYS A 15 14.82 1.67 21.42
C CYS A 15 13.91 0.52 21.89
N ARG A 16 13.16 -0.11 20.97
CA ARG A 16 12.21 -1.21 21.24
C ARG A 16 11.10 -0.88 22.24
N THR A 17 11.00 0.38 22.68
CA THR A 17 9.90 0.82 23.54
C THR A 17 8.62 0.91 22.71
N LYS A 18 7.52 0.50 23.35
CA LYS A 18 6.19 0.85 22.89
C LYS A 18 5.91 2.25 23.43
N GLY A 19 5.73 3.21 22.54
CA GLY A 19 5.54 4.60 22.93
C GLY A 19 4.75 5.34 21.87
N THR A 20 4.56 6.63 22.12
CA THR A 20 3.95 7.53 21.14
C THR A 20 4.93 7.73 19.98
N CYS A 21 4.49 7.40 18.77
CA CYS A 21 5.20 7.78 17.56
C CYS A 21 4.33 8.72 16.73
N THR A 22 4.95 9.63 15.99
CA THR A 22 4.27 10.57 15.09
C THR A 22 4.70 10.32 13.67
N LEU A 23 3.74 10.17 12.75
CA LEU A 23 3.97 10.10 11.32
C LEU A 23 3.73 11.48 10.71
N ASP A 24 4.74 12.05 10.09
CA ASP A 24 4.59 13.19 9.20
C ASP A 24 4.25 12.70 7.80
N GLN A 25 3.00 12.93 7.37
CA GLN A 25 2.54 12.50 6.04
C GLN A 25 3.20 13.28 4.90
N ALA A 26 3.69 14.50 5.15
CA ALA A 26 4.34 15.32 4.10
C ALA A 26 5.72 14.78 3.74
N THR A 27 6.44 14.26 4.73
CA THR A 27 7.80 13.71 4.57
C THR A 27 7.84 12.18 4.61
N GLN A 28 6.70 11.54 4.90
CA GLN A 28 6.57 10.11 5.18
C GLN A 28 7.55 9.63 6.28
N GLN A 29 7.75 10.45 7.31
CA GLN A 29 8.70 10.18 8.38
C GLN A 29 8.00 9.85 9.69
N VAL A 30 8.34 8.71 10.29
CA VAL A 30 7.89 8.34 11.63
C VAL A 30 8.95 8.72 12.64
N THR A 31 8.57 9.44 13.69
CA THR A 31 9.44 9.84 14.79
C THR A 31 8.97 9.20 16.09
N CYS A 32 9.89 8.55 16.82
CA CYS A 32 9.62 8.00 18.14
C CYS A 32 9.72 9.08 19.21
N GLY A 33 8.66 9.25 20.00
CA GLY A 33 8.62 10.22 21.10
C GLY A 33 9.56 9.88 22.26
N GLU A 34 9.93 8.61 22.43
CA GLU A 34 10.76 8.16 23.56
C GLU A 34 12.26 8.38 23.33
N CYS A 35 12.76 8.03 22.16
CA CYS A 35 14.20 8.11 21.85
C CYS A 35 14.56 9.17 20.80
N GLY A 36 13.56 9.85 20.22
CA GLY A 36 13.74 10.87 19.20
C GLY A 36 14.21 10.34 17.83
N GLN A 37 14.39 9.04 17.69
CA GLN A 37 14.78 8.43 16.41
C GLN A 37 13.66 8.56 15.40
N SER A 38 14.04 8.87 14.18
CA SER A 38 13.12 9.00 13.06
C SER A 38 13.50 8.05 11.92
N SER A 39 12.49 7.53 11.24
CA SER A 39 12.64 6.56 10.16
C SER A 39 11.67 6.88 9.04
N LEU A 40 12.07 6.62 7.79
CA LEU A 40 11.21 6.83 6.62
C LEU A 40 10.30 5.62 6.41
N VAL A 41 9.03 5.88 6.10
CA VAL A 41 8.03 4.86 5.78
C VAL A 41 7.77 4.88 4.28
N LEU A 42 8.05 3.78 3.61
CA LEU A 42 7.65 3.57 2.23
C LEU A 42 6.19 3.11 2.19
N VAL A 43 5.29 3.99 1.77
CA VAL A 43 3.91 3.62 1.46
C VAL A 43 3.86 3.05 0.05
N VAL A 44 3.80 1.73 -0.08
CA VAL A 44 3.55 1.07 -1.36
C VAL A 44 2.06 1.19 -1.66
N ALA A 45 1.68 2.08 -2.56
CA ALA A 45 0.34 2.10 -3.12
C ALA A 45 0.21 0.91 -4.07
N GLU A 46 -0.51 -0.14 -3.68
CA GLU A 46 -0.87 -1.21 -4.61
C GLU A 46 -1.83 -0.64 -5.66
N PRO A 47 -1.45 -0.61 -6.96
CA PRO A 47 -2.39 -0.20 -7.99
C PRO A 47 -3.52 -1.24 -8.07
N GLU A 48 -4.76 -0.76 -8.21
CA GLU A 48 -5.92 -1.64 -8.34
C GLU A 48 -5.70 -2.71 -9.42
N PRO A 49 -6.12 -3.97 -9.19
CA PRO A 49 -5.94 -5.03 -10.17
C PRO A 49 -6.75 -4.69 -11.42
N VAL A 50 -6.02 -4.39 -12.51
CA VAL A 50 -6.61 -4.18 -13.84
C VAL A 50 -7.32 -5.47 -14.23
N LYS A 51 -8.65 -5.44 -14.28
CA LYS A 51 -9.44 -6.59 -14.74
C LYS A 51 -9.00 -6.95 -16.16
N PRO A 52 -8.58 -8.20 -16.45
CA PRO A 52 -8.17 -8.58 -17.78
C PRO A 52 -9.36 -8.45 -18.75
N ALA A 53 -9.14 -7.78 -19.88
CA ALA A 53 -10.13 -7.66 -20.94
C ALA A 53 -10.54 -9.07 -21.42
N ARG A 54 -11.78 -9.45 -21.15
CA ARG A 54 -12.36 -10.74 -21.55
C ARG A 54 -12.35 -10.83 -23.08
N ARG A 55 -11.38 -11.55 -23.64
CA ARG A 55 -11.34 -11.88 -25.08
C ARG A 55 -12.60 -12.69 -25.44
N THR A 56 -13.56 -12.05 -26.10
CA THR A 56 -14.70 -12.73 -26.72
C THR A 56 -14.17 -13.55 -27.89
N ARG A 57 -14.04 -14.87 -27.68
CA ARG A 57 -13.69 -15.83 -28.74
C ARG A 57 -14.93 -16.04 -29.60
N THR A 58 -15.00 -15.39 -30.76
CA THR A 58 -16.01 -15.70 -31.78
C THR A 58 -15.78 -17.12 -32.29
N ALA A 59 -16.76 -18.00 -32.09
CA ALA A 59 -16.75 -19.34 -32.64
C ALA A 59 -16.97 -19.24 -34.16
N ARG A 60 -15.95 -19.60 -34.94
CA ARG A 60 -16.02 -19.74 -36.40
C ARG A 60 -16.92 -20.95 -36.71
N THR A 61 -18.16 -20.70 -37.12
CA THR A 61 -19.07 -21.74 -37.62
C THR A 61 -18.56 -22.25 -38.96
N SER A 62 -17.96 -23.44 -38.98
CA SER A 62 -17.80 -24.24 -40.19
C SER A 62 -18.46 -25.59 -39.98
N ARG A 63 -19.69 -25.74 -40.47
CA ARG A 63 -20.23 -27.05 -40.85
C ARG A 63 -20.89 -26.94 -42.20
N SER A 64 -20.06 -27.12 -43.22
CA SER A 64 -20.43 -27.75 -44.48
C SER A 64 -21.06 -29.12 -44.17
N LYS A 65 -22.28 -29.36 -44.63
CA LYS A 65 -22.77 -30.71 -44.83
C LYS A 65 -23.52 -30.78 -46.15
N THR A 66 -22.79 -31.31 -47.12
CA THR A 66 -23.23 -32.02 -48.31
C THR A 66 -24.49 -32.84 -48.03
N LYS A 67 -25.47 -32.74 -48.91
CA LYS A 67 -26.41 -33.82 -49.21
C LYS A 67 -26.63 -33.83 -50.71
#